data_AF-A0A0C9Z9W0-F1
#
_entry.id   AF-A0A0C9Z9W0-F1
#
_cell.length_a   1.000
_cell.length_b   1.000
_cell.length_c   1.000
_cell.angle_alpha   90.00
_cell.angle_beta   90.00
_cell.angle_gamma   90.00
#
_symmetry.space_group_name_H-M   'P 1'
#
loop_
_entity.id
_entity.type
_entity.pdbx_description
1 polymer ?
#
loop_
_entity_poly.entity_id
_entity_poly.type
_entity_poly.pdbx_seq_one_letter_code
_entity_poly.pdbx_strand_id
1 'polypeptide(L)'
;NPLNADSQQREKLAKYFNMPSFGHISEPTTFVDKHGRILAWYLPEILVPDRMEHINSSIKSLRSVLDWSLPKATQEEKCPWRSQCFIIPSGGGECGAGRVTLCPGGFMQRHERLQDHLYQSTSLTKSTVVRDWLSEMTVTEQLFSAITSIIAPDQYLTGAESVSMLKNMVQTPNPVVWPSVFSGIEVIVNRETPYHRDPGASPSVYDLLVSLGRAHKAILDIPDLGAQLRYPPGTMAYILGKVLEHGVLGWGDGERMVIAHFVKDKVHDKQGISRPKFVVARDFLIRVGAGRGLKPVCRKTPRKNGGVGEVAPRQ
;
A
#
# COMPACT_ATOMS: atom_id res chain seq x y z
N ASN A 1 7.26 -17.28 15.84
CA ASN A 1 7.00 -15.83 15.76
C ASN A 1 7.44 -15.36 14.37
N PRO A 2 6.52 -15.06 13.44
CA PRO A 2 6.85 -14.76 12.04
C PRO A 2 7.83 -13.58 11.88
N LEU A 3 7.76 -12.61 12.80
CA LEU A 3 8.67 -11.46 12.87
C LEU A 3 10.16 -11.87 12.99
N ASN A 4 10.45 -13.05 13.56
CA ASN A 4 11.82 -13.53 13.75
C ASN A 4 12.36 -14.27 12.51
N ALA A 5 11.49 -14.80 11.65
CA ALA A 5 11.90 -15.55 10.46
C ALA A 5 12.35 -14.61 9.32
N ASP A 6 11.62 -13.51 9.11
CA ASP A 6 11.95 -12.53 8.07
C ASP A 6 13.24 -11.75 8.39
N SER A 7 13.47 -11.44 9.68
CA SER A 7 14.74 -10.84 10.15
C SER A 7 15.95 -11.75 9.87
N GLN A 8 15.84 -13.04 10.19
CA GLN A 8 16.89 -14.04 9.90
C GLN A 8 17.15 -14.21 8.40
N GLN A 9 16.08 -14.15 7.59
CA GLN A 9 16.21 -14.22 6.13
C GLN A 9 16.98 -13.02 5.58
N ARG A 10 16.74 -11.80 6.10
CA ARG A 10 17.51 -10.62 5.72
C ARG A 10 18.98 -10.70 6.11
N GLU A 11 19.28 -11.11 7.34
CA GLU A 11 20.67 -11.32 7.77
C GLU A 11 21.38 -12.34 6.88
N LYS A 12 20.68 -13.39 6.46
CA LYS A 12 21.22 -14.38 5.53
C LYS A 12 21.46 -13.77 4.14
N LEU A 13 20.52 -13.00 3.60
CA LEU A 13 20.65 -12.38 2.28
C LEU A 13 21.72 -11.28 2.24
N ALA A 14 21.88 -10.52 3.31
CA ALA A 14 22.90 -9.47 3.44
C ALA A 14 24.34 -10.03 3.33
N LYS A 15 24.55 -11.33 3.56
CA LYS A 15 25.84 -12.00 3.33
C LYS A 15 26.19 -12.14 1.85
N TYR A 16 25.18 -12.18 0.97
CA TYR A 16 25.35 -12.47 -0.46
C TYR A 16 25.02 -11.27 -1.34
N PHE A 17 24.21 -10.34 -0.85
CA PHE A 17 23.73 -9.19 -1.61
C PHE A 17 23.98 -7.90 -0.84
N ASN A 18 24.47 -6.88 -1.54
CA ASN A 18 24.53 -5.54 -0.98
C ASN A 18 23.12 -4.97 -0.92
N MET A 19 22.57 -4.89 0.29
CA MET A 19 21.24 -4.35 0.50
C MET A 19 21.28 -2.82 0.33
N PRO A 20 20.38 -2.23 -0.47
CA PRO A 20 20.29 -0.78 -0.56
C PRO A 20 19.95 -0.17 0.80
N SER A 21 20.50 1.01 1.06
CA SER A 21 20.15 1.84 2.21
C SER A 21 19.92 3.26 1.70
N PHE A 22 18.66 3.56 1.38
CA PHE A 22 18.29 4.88 0.89
C PHE A 22 18.06 5.90 2.02
N GLY A 23 17.87 5.43 3.25
CA GLY A 23 17.68 6.27 4.43
C GLY A 23 16.33 6.98 4.43
N HIS A 24 16.29 8.18 5.02
CA HIS A 24 15.06 8.97 5.12
C HIS A 24 14.75 9.69 3.81
N ILE A 25 13.50 9.59 3.34
CA ILE A 25 13.04 10.20 2.09
C ILE A 25 11.77 11.00 2.35
N SER A 26 11.79 12.28 1.96
CA SER A 26 10.66 13.21 2.07
C SER A 26 10.07 13.66 0.73
N GLU A 27 10.82 13.45 -0.37
CA GLU A 27 10.51 13.95 -1.71
C GLU A 27 9.90 12.85 -2.60
N PRO A 28 9.07 13.21 -3.60
CA PRO A 28 8.54 12.25 -4.56
C PRO A 28 9.64 11.36 -5.15
N THR A 29 9.47 10.04 -5.02
CA THR A 29 10.53 9.07 -5.34
C THR A 29 9.95 7.82 -5.99
N THR A 30 10.64 7.34 -7.01
CA THR A 30 10.37 6.05 -7.64
C THR A 30 11.55 5.11 -7.38
N PHE A 31 11.28 3.92 -6.85
CA PHE A 31 12.30 2.91 -6.60
C PHE A 31 12.37 1.96 -7.78
N VAL A 32 13.57 1.74 -8.32
CA VAL A 32 13.76 0.95 -9.54
C VAL A 32 14.83 -0.11 -9.29
N ASP A 33 14.55 -1.35 -9.69
CA ASP A 33 15.52 -2.45 -9.60
C ASP A 33 16.56 -2.40 -10.73
N LYS A 34 17.56 -3.30 -10.67
CA LYS A 34 18.62 -3.39 -11.68
C LYS A 34 18.13 -3.77 -13.10
N HIS A 35 16.90 -4.26 -13.22
CA HIS A 35 16.25 -4.61 -14.48
C HIS A 35 15.33 -3.49 -14.99
N GLY A 36 15.30 -2.34 -14.30
CA GLY A 36 14.45 -1.21 -14.65
C GLY A 36 13.00 -1.38 -14.19
N ARG A 37 12.67 -2.39 -13.38
CA ARG A 37 11.32 -2.60 -12.85
C ARG A 37 11.09 -1.63 -11.69
N ILE A 38 9.94 -0.98 -11.71
CA ILE A 38 9.56 -0.05 -10.64
C ILE A 38 9.00 -0.87 -9.48
N LEU A 39 9.61 -0.75 -8.32
CA LEU A 39 9.24 -1.50 -7.11
C LEU A 39 8.25 -0.72 -6.23
N ALA A 40 8.36 0.60 -6.23
CA ALA A 40 7.44 1.47 -5.50
C ALA A 40 7.40 2.87 -6.10
N TRP A 41 6.25 3.52 -5.98
CA TRP A 41 6.04 4.94 -6.23
C TRP A 41 5.65 5.60 -4.91
N TYR A 42 6.39 6.64 -4.53
CA TYR A 42 6.14 7.43 -3.34
C TYR A 42 5.77 8.85 -3.76
N LEU A 43 4.52 9.24 -3.48
CA LEU A 43 3.90 10.49 -3.90
C LEU A 43 3.43 11.25 -2.64
N PRO A 44 4.36 11.90 -1.91
CA PRO A 44 4.03 12.63 -0.69
C PRO A 44 3.11 13.80 -0.99
N GLU A 45 2.10 13.98 -0.14
CA GLU A 45 1.19 15.15 -0.16
C GLU A 45 0.58 15.45 -1.55
N ILE A 46 0.35 14.39 -2.33
CA ILE A 46 -0.25 14.51 -3.67
C ILE A 46 -1.74 14.87 -3.61
N LEU A 47 -2.42 14.56 -2.51
CA LEU A 47 -3.82 14.94 -2.33
C LEU A 47 -3.94 16.38 -1.87
N VAL A 48 -4.73 17.16 -2.61
CA VAL A 48 -5.06 18.53 -2.24
C VAL A 48 -5.84 18.57 -0.91
N PRO A 49 -5.66 19.63 -0.08
CA PRO A 49 -6.25 19.70 1.26
C PRO A 49 -7.76 19.46 1.31
N ASP A 50 -8.53 20.09 0.42
CA ASP A 50 -10.00 19.96 0.40
C ASP A 50 -10.45 18.51 0.16
N ARG A 51 -9.72 17.79 -0.70
CA ARG A 51 -10.01 16.38 -0.98
C ARG A 51 -9.66 15.50 0.20
N MET A 52 -8.50 15.74 0.81
CA MET A 52 -8.11 15.04 2.04
C MET A 52 -9.14 15.26 3.14
N GLU A 53 -9.65 16.49 3.31
CA GLU A 53 -10.66 16.81 4.31
C GLU A 53 -12.00 16.12 4.04
N HIS A 54 -12.43 16.08 2.77
CA HIS A 54 -13.61 15.32 2.37
C HIS A 54 -13.48 13.83 2.72
N ILE A 55 -12.34 13.21 2.40
CA ILE A 55 -12.11 11.78 2.70
C ILE A 55 -12.04 11.55 4.21
N ASN A 56 -11.31 12.38 4.94
CA ASN A 56 -11.23 12.30 6.41
C ASN A 56 -12.63 12.40 7.04
N SER A 57 -13.46 13.32 6.54
CA SER A 57 -14.82 13.52 7.03
C SER A 57 -15.73 12.33 6.71
N SER A 58 -15.63 11.74 5.51
CA SER A 58 -16.44 10.57 5.14
C SER A 58 -16.11 9.35 6.01
N ILE A 59 -14.84 9.13 6.37
CA ILE A 59 -14.41 8.02 7.24
C ILE A 59 -15.06 8.09 8.62
N LYS A 60 -15.40 9.28 9.14
CA LYS A 60 -16.11 9.44 10.43
C LYS A 60 -17.44 8.68 10.47
N SER A 61 -18.12 8.57 9.32
CA SER A 61 -19.37 7.80 9.22
C SER A 61 -19.18 6.31 9.51
N LEU A 62 -17.97 5.77 9.30
CA LEU A 62 -17.63 4.37 9.53
C LEU A 62 -17.32 4.06 11.00
N ARG A 63 -17.30 5.05 11.91
CA ARG A 63 -16.84 4.87 13.29
C ARG A 63 -17.48 3.66 14.00
N SER A 64 -18.79 3.50 13.90
CA SER A 64 -19.50 2.38 14.54
C SER A 64 -19.02 1.01 14.05
N VAL A 65 -18.67 0.90 12.76
CA VAL A 65 -18.18 -0.33 12.14
C VAL A 65 -16.70 -0.55 12.47
N LEU A 66 -15.91 0.53 12.52
CA LEU A 66 -14.51 0.50 12.94
C LEU A 66 -14.40 0.05 14.40
N ASP A 67 -15.09 0.70 15.32
CA ASP A 67 -15.04 0.36 16.75
C ASP A 67 -15.53 -1.08 17.00
N TRP A 68 -16.53 -1.56 16.24
CA TRP A 68 -17.00 -2.95 16.32
C TRP A 68 -15.95 -3.98 15.86
N SER A 69 -15.01 -3.58 15.01
CA SER A 69 -13.96 -4.46 14.50
C SER A 69 -12.84 -4.72 15.51
N LEU A 70 -12.78 -3.95 16.59
CA LEU A 70 -11.79 -4.10 17.65
C LEU A 70 -11.98 -5.45 18.38
N PRO A 71 -10.88 -6.09 18.80
CA PRO A 71 -11.00 -7.28 19.63
C PRO A 71 -11.75 -6.96 20.92
N LYS A 72 -12.68 -7.84 21.32
CA LYS A 72 -13.32 -7.73 22.63
C LYS A 72 -12.29 -8.10 23.70
N ALA A 73 -12.24 -7.31 24.77
CA ALA A 73 -11.23 -7.39 25.85
C ALA A 73 -11.13 -8.76 26.56
N THR A 74 -12.03 -9.71 26.30
CA THR A 74 -12.08 -11.01 26.96
C THR A 74 -11.30 -12.13 26.26
N GLN A 75 -10.66 -11.87 25.10
CA GLN A 75 -9.86 -12.88 24.38
C GLN A 75 -8.36 -12.59 24.49
N GLU A 76 -7.81 -12.77 25.69
CA GLU A 76 -6.33 -12.81 25.89
C GLU A 76 -5.69 -14.02 25.17
N GLU A 77 -6.47 -15.05 24.84
CA GLU A 77 -5.98 -16.20 24.10
C GLU A 77 -6.15 -16.03 22.58
N LYS A 78 -5.03 -15.70 21.91
CA LYS A 78 -4.82 -15.78 20.45
C LYS A 78 -5.76 -14.90 19.59
N CYS A 79 -5.80 -13.59 19.85
CA CYS A 79 -6.33 -12.64 18.86
C CYS A 79 -5.52 -12.75 17.55
N PRO A 80 -6.16 -12.86 16.36
CA PRO A 80 -5.46 -12.82 15.08
C PRO A 80 -4.62 -11.55 14.94
N TRP A 81 -3.47 -11.59 14.25
CA TRP A 81 -2.60 -10.42 14.06
C TRP A 81 -3.35 -9.20 13.49
N ARG A 82 -4.40 -9.45 12.69
CA ARG A 82 -5.28 -8.45 12.10
C ARG A 82 -6.16 -7.69 13.10
N SER A 83 -6.27 -8.20 14.33
CA SER A 83 -7.01 -7.60 15.43
C SER A 83 -6.08 -6.98 16.47
N GLN A 84 -4.79 -6.85 16.18
CA GLN A 84 -3.77 -6.34 17.10
C GLN A 84 -3.28 -4.95 16.66
N CYS A 85 -2.57 -4.30 17.59
CA CYS A 85 -1.84 -3.04 17.39
C CYS A 85 -2.73 -1.83 17.09
N PHE A 86 -3.97 -1.83 17.59
CA PHE A 86 -4.81 -0.63 17.60
C PHE A 86 -4.45 0.27 18.77
N ILE A 87 -4.29 1.56 18.50
CA ILE A 87 -4.05 2.61 19.47
C ILE A 87 -5.36 3.38 19.60
N ILE A 88 -6.00 3.34 20.76
CA ILE A 88 -7.23 4.08 21.00
C ILE A 88 -6.82 5.46 21.53
N PRO A 89 -7.08 6.57 20.80
CA PRO A 89 -6.73 7.90 21.29
C PRO A 89 -7.48 8.24 22.58
N SER A 90 -6.92 9.11 23.42
CA SER A 90 -7.65 9.64 24.57
C SER A 90 -8.97 10.29 24.13
N GLY A 91 -10.09 9.95 24.79
CA GLY A 91 -11.43 10.37 24.36
C GLY A 91 -11.98 9.62 23.14
N GLY A 92 -11.28 8.61 22.64
CA GLY A 92 -11.70 7.72 21.55
C GLY A 92 -11.40 8.23 20.14
N GLY A 93 -10.87 9.45 19.98
CA GLY A 93 -10.61 10.04 18.66
C GLY A 93 -11.88 10.44 17.90
N GLU A 94 -11.71 11.19 16.80
CA GLU A 94 -12.83 11.57 15.94
C GLU A 94 -13.35 10.35 15.16
N CYS A 95 -12.45 9.47 14.71
CA CYS A 95 -12.79 8.33 13.84
C CYS A 95 -12.77 6.97 14.57
N GLY A 96 -12.47 6.94 15.87
CA GLY A 96 -12.36 5.69 16.62
C GLY A 96 -11.07 4.94 16.33
N ALA A 97 -11.10 3.62 16.44
CA ALA A 97 -10.02 2.75 16.01
C ALA A 97 -10.60 1.46 15.43
N GLY A 98 -9.96 0.90 14.41
CA GLY A 98 -10.44 -0.34 13.81
C GLY A 98 -10.10 -0.48 12.34
N ARG A 99 -10.73 -1.47 11.70
CA ARG A 99 -10.61 -1.70 10.27
C ARG A 99 -11.90 -2.21 9.64
N VAL A 100 -12.12 -1.82 8.39
CA VAL A 100 -13.20 -2.33 7.55
C VAL A 100 -12.63 -2.75 6.21
N THR A 101 -12.72 -4.04 5.89
CA THR A 101 -12.35 -4.58 4.58
C THR A 101 -13.59 -4.70 3.70
N LEU A 102 -13.57 -4.16 2.49
CA LEU A 102 -14.60 -4.22 1.46
C LEU A 102 -14.06 -4.98 0.25
N CYS A 103 -14.88 -5.85 -0.34
CA CYS A 103 -14.53 -6.59 -1.54
C CYS A 103 -15.83 -6.99 -2.27
N PRO A 104 -16.03 -6.62 -3.54
CA PRO A 104 -17.24 -6.95 -4.28
C PRO A 104 -17.30 -8.45 -4.62
N GLY A 105 -16.15 -9.12 -4.66
CA GLY A 105 -16.06 -10.55 -4.91
C GLY A 105 -14.70 -11.10 -4.51
N GLY A 106 -14.69 -12.01 -3.55
CA GLY A 106 -13.49 -12.72 -3.13
C GLY A 106 -13.82 -14.09 -2.55
N PHE A 107 -12.81 -14.94 -2.47
CA PHE A 107 -12.93 -16.21 -1.80
C PHE A 107 -13.13 -16.05 -0.30
N MET A 108 -13.83 -17.01 0.30
CA MET A 108 -13.83 -17.18 1.75
C MET A 108 -12.46 -17.67 2.21
N GLN A 109 -12.05 -17.26 3.41
CA GLN A 109 -10.77 -17.67 3.97
C GLN A 109 -10.68 -19.20 4.02
N ARG A 110 -9.57 -19.77 3.52
CA ARG A 110 -9.32 -21.22 3.37
C ARG A 110 -10.17 -21.94 2.31
N HIS A 111 -10.99 -21.23 1.54
CA HIS A 111 -11.80 -21.77 0.43
C HIS A 111 -11.45 -21.03 -0.86
N GLU A 112 -10.21 -21.18 -1.31
CA GLU A 112 -9.63 -20.40 -2.41
C GLU A 112 -9.28 -21.28 -3.63
N ARG A 113 -9.99 -22.39 -3.82
CA ARG A 113 -9.80 -23.26 -4.99
C ARG A 113 -10.62 -22.71 -6.16
N LEU A 114 -10.22 -23.03 -7.39
CA LEU A 114 -10.88 -22.49 -8.60
C LEU A 114 -12.38 -22.82 -8.67
N GLN A 115 -12.82 -23.94 -8.09
CA GLN A 115 -14.23 -24.33 -8.00
C GLN A 115 -15.02 -23.59 -6.93
N ASP A 116 -14.37 -23.02 -5.92
CA ASP A 116 -15.05 -22.35 -4.81
C ASP A 116 -15.74 -21.06 -5.31
N HIS A 117 -16.86 -20.69 -4.70
CA HIS A 117 -17.60 -19.49 -5.10
C HIS A 117 -16.93 -18.21 -4.62
N LEU A 118 -17.22 -17.11 -5.34
CA LEU A 118 -16.84 -15.77 -4.92
C LEU A 118 -18.00 -15.14 -4.14
N TYR A 119 -17.66 -14.42 -3.08
CA TYR A 119 -18.61 -13.78 -2.20
C TYR A 119 -18.26 -12.31 -2.01
N GLN A 120 -19.30 -11.49 -1.92
CA GLN A 120 -19.16 -10.12 -1.44
C GLN A 120 -18.78 -10.12 0.05
N SER A 121 -17.87 -9.23 0.44
CA SER A 121 -17.43 -9.10 1.83
C SER A 121 -18.61 -8.85 2.79
N THR A 122 -18.53 -9.39 4.00
CA THR A 122 -19.60 -9.24 5.01
C THR A 122 -19.91 -7.78 5.35
N SER A 123 -18.92 -6.91 5.37
CA SER A 123 -19.07 -5.46 5.57
C SER A 123 -20.04 -4.85 4.54
N LEU A 124 -19.78 -5.08 3.26
CA LEU A 124 -20.64 -4.67 2.15
C LEU A 124 -22.02 -5.32 2.19
N THR A 125 -22.10 -6.60 2.55
CA THR A 125 -23.38 -7.33 2.54
C THR A 125 -24.29 -6.89 3.68
N LYS A 126 -23.74 -6.65 4.89
CA LYS A 126 -24.54 -6.43 6.10
C LYS A 126 -24.67 -4.97 6.53
N SER A 127 -23.74 -4.08 6.15
CA SER A 127 -23.75 -2.70 6.64
C SER A 127 -24.20 -1.72 5.55
N THR A 128 -25.32 -1.04 5.79
CA THR A 128 -25.76 0.10 4.96
C THR A 128 -24.76 1.24 5.03
N VAL A 129 -24.26 1.56 6.23
CA VAL A 129 -23.25 2.61 6.46
C VAL A 129 -22.00 2.41 5.59
N VAL A 130 -21.52 1.17 5.45
CA VAL A 130 -20.37 0.86 4.59
C VAL A 130 -20.69 1.07 3.10
N ARG A 131 -21.92 0.76 2.66
CA ARG A 131 -22.35 0.97 1.27
C ARG A 131 -22.55 2.45 0.97
N ASP A 132 -23.13 3.20 1.90
CA ASP A 132 -23.35 4.64 1.78
C ASP A 132 -22.00 5.37 1.69
N TRP A 133 -21.05 5.01 2.56
CA TRP A 133 -19.67 5.50 2.49
C TRP A 133 -18.99 5.16 1.16
N LEU A 134 -19.11 3.92 0.68
CA LEU A 134 -18.52 3.53 -0.61
C LEU A 134 -19.11 4.34 -1.77
N SER A 135 -20.42 4.62 -1.73
CA SER A 135 -21.11 5.46 -2.71
C SER A 135 -20.56 6.88 -2.71
N GLU A 136 -20.40 7.49 -1.52
CA GLU A 136 -19.79 8.82 -1.34
C GLU A 136 -18.35 8.86 -1.88
N MET A 137 -17.59 7.78 -1.68
CA MET A 137 -16.20 7.67 -2.11
C MET A 137 -16.00 7.42 -3.62
N THR A 138 -17.08 7.30 -4.41
CA THR A 138 -17.01 6.94 -5.83
C THR A 138 -16.05 7.82 -6.64
N VAL A 139 -16.16 9.15 -6.50
CA VAL A 139 -15.31 10.08 -7.26
C VAL A 139 -13.84 9.98 -6.83
N THR A 140 -13.59 9.75 -5.54
CA THR A 140 -12.24 9.56 -5.01
C THR A 140 -11.61 8.27 -5.53
N GLU A 141 -12.37 7.17 -5.54
CA GLU A 141 -11.89 5.88 -6.06
C GLU A 141 -11.66 5.89 -7.58
N GLN A 142 -12.47 6.66 -8.33
CA GLN A 142 -12.24 6.91 -9.75
C GLN A 142 -10.95 7.69 -9.99
N LEU A 143 -10.64 8.69 -9.15
CA LEU A 143 -9.37 9.41 -9.22
C LEU A 143 -8.19 8.48 -8.95
N PHE A 144 -8.25 7.64 -7.91
CA PHE A 144 -7.20 6.66 -7.61
C PHE A 144 -7.03 5.66 -8.75
N SER A 145 -8.12 5.22 -9.36
CA SER A 145 -8.10 4.36 -10.54
C SER A 145 -7.47 5.07 -11.76
N ALA A 146 -7.74 6.36 -11.97
CA ALA A 146 -7.13 7.15 -13.02
C ALA A 146 -5.61 7.30 -12.81
N ILE A 147 -5.15 7.54 -11.58
CA ILE A 147 -3.71 7.55 -11.26
C ILE A 147 -3.09 6.18 -11.53
N THR A 148 -3.76 5.09 -11.13
CA THR A 148 -3.33 3.72 -11.42
C THR A 148 -3.24 3.46 -12.92
N SER A 149 -4.15 4.02 -13.74
CA SER A 149 -4.08 3.89 -15.22
C SER A 149 -2.81 4.51 -15.83
N ILE A 150 -2.19 5.47 -15.15
CA ILE A 150 -0.95 6.13 -15.58
C ILE A 150 0.24 5.33 -15.07
N ILE A 151 0.22 4.96 -13.79
CA ILE A 151 1.34 4.32 -13.08
C ILE A 151 1.50 2.84 -13.44
N ALA A 152 0.39 2.13 -13.62
CA ALA A 152 0.36 0.70 -13.89
C ALA A 152 -0.81 0.35 -14.83
N PRO A 153 -0.70 0.70 -16.14
CA PRO A 153 -1.79 0.51 -17.11
C PRO A 153 -2.32 -0.93 -17.18
N ASP A 154 -1.45 -1.93 -17.21
CA ASP A 154 -1.86 -3.35 -17.25
C ASP A 154 -2.64 -3.76 -15.99
N GLN A 155 -2.24 -3.26 -14.83
CA GLN A 155 -2.96 -3.49 -13.57
C GLN A 155 -4.34 -2.81 -13.59
N TYR A 156 -4.43 -1.57 -14.09
CA TYR A 156 -5.70 -0.88 -14.27
C TYR A 156 -6.65 -1.68 -15.19
N LEU A 157 -6.16 -2.13 -16.35
CA LEU A 157 -6.97 -2.85 -17.33
C LEU A 157 -7.48 -4.18 -16.79
N THR A 158 -6.59 -4.99 -16.21
CA THR A 158 -6.96 -6.29 -15.62
C THR A 158 -7.86 -6.14 -14.40
N GLY A 159 -7.67 -5.09 -13.59
CA GLY A 159 -8.54 -4.76 -12.47
C GLY A 159 -9.95 -4.37 -12.92
N ALA A 160 -10.06 -3.49 -13.93
CA ALA A 160 -11.33 -3.08 -14.52
C ALA A 160 -12.09 -4.27 -15.15
N GLU A 161 -11.37 -5.15 -15.86
CA GLU A 161 -11.91 -6.40 -16.40
C GLU A 161 -12.43 -7.30 -15.28
N SER A 162 -11.62 -7.53 -14.24
CA SER A 162 -11.99 -8.34 -13.07
C SER A 162 -13.28 -7.83 -12.42
N VAL A 163 -13.38 -6.53 -12.15
CA VAL A 163 -14.55 -5.90 -11.55
C VAL A 163 -15.79 -6.06 -12.43
N SER A 164 -15.64 -5.92 -13.75
CA SER A 164 -16.74 -6.13 -14.70
C SER A 164 -17.29 -7.56 -14.63
N MET A 165 -16.40 -8.56 -14.60
CA MET A 165 -16.78 -9.98 -14.52
C MET A 165 -17.49 -10.34 -13.21
N LEU A 166 -17.13 -9.71 -12.09
CA LEU A 166 -17.72 -10.01 -10.78
C LEU A 166 -19.25 -9.83 -10.75
N LYS A 167 -19.81 -8.94 -11.58
CA LYS A 167 -21.26 -8.71 -11.70
C LYS A 167 -22.04 -9.99 -11.99
N ASN A 168 -21.45 -10.91 -12.75
CA ASN A 168 -22.08 -12.17 -13.15
C ASN A 168 -21.62 -13.36 -12.29
N MET A 169 -20.55 -13.19 -11.49
CA MET A 169 -19.95 -14.28 -10.72
C MET A 169 -20.31 -14.25 -9.23
N VAL A 170 -20.77 -13.11 -8.72
CA VAL A 170 -21.13 -12.93 -7.31
C VAL A 170 -22.62 -12.69 -7.18
N GLN A 171 -23.30 -13.62 -6.50
CA GLN A 171 -24.70 -13.45 -6.12
C GLN A 171 -24.76 -12.86 -4.72
N THR A 172 -25.42 -11.71 -4.58
CA THR A 172 -25.58 -11.00 -3.30
C THR A 172 -26.94 -10.33 -3.23
N PRO A 173 -27.60 -10.31 -2.05
CA PRO A 173 -28.87 -9.60 -1.87
C PRO A 173 -28.72 -8.08 -1.95
N ASN A 174 -27.50 -7.57 -1.74
CA ASN A 174 -27.19 -6.14 -1.71
C ASN A 174 -26.02 -5.84 -2.67
N PRO A 175 -26.26 -5.85 -3.99
CA PRO A 175 -25.22 -5.52 -4.97
C PRO A 175 -24.78 -4.06 -4.83
N VAL A 176 -23.51 -3.79 -5.11
CA VAL A 176 -22.94 -2.45 -5.11
C VAL A 176 -22.30 -2.12 -6.45
N VAL A 177 -22.33 -0.85 -6.82
CA VAL A 177 -21.47 -0.33 -7.89
C VAL A 177 -20.07 -0.18 -7.29
N TRP A 178 -19.15 -1.06 -7.69
CA TRP A 178 -17.77 -1.01 -7.20
C TRP A 178 -16.98 0.06 -7.94
N PRO A 179 -16.47 1.10 -7.26
CA PRO A 179 -15.91 2.29 -7.92
C PRO A 179 -14.39 2.20 -8.18
N SER A 180 -13.73 1.10 -7.79
CA SER A 180 -12.27 0.96 -7.80
C SER A 180 -11.83 -0.12 -8.77
N VAL A 181 -10.65 0.02 -9.39
CA VAL A 181 -10.03 -1.07 -10.18
C VAL A 181 -9.35 -2.14 -9.32
N PHE A 182 -9.20 -1.90 -8.02
CA PHE A 182 -8.63 -2.87 -7.09
C PHE A 182 -9.69 -3.89 -6.66
N SER A 183 -9.25 -5.11 -6.30
CA SER A 183 -10.16 -6.17 -5.86
C SER A 183 -10.74 -5.92 -4.47
N GLY A 184 -10.08 -5.10 -3.65
CA GLY A 184 -10.55 -4.79 -2.31
C GLY A 184 -10.00 -3.47 -1.79
N ILE A 185 -10.73 -2.92 -0.82
CA ILE A 185 -10.42 -1.70 -0.08
C ILE A 185 -10.40 -2.07 1.40
N GLU A 186 -9.38 -1.65 2.14
CA GLU A 186 -9.35 -1.73 3.60
C GLU A 186 -9.16 -0.33 4.18
N VAL A 187 -10.14 0.13 4.95
CA VAL A 187 -10.01 1.33 5.78
C VAL A 187 -9.43 0.90 7.12
N ILE A 188 -8.33 1.51 7.55
CA ILE A 188 -7.62 1.20 8.79
C ILE A 188 -7.43 2.50 9.56
N VAL A 189 -7.91 2.54 10.80
CA VAL A 189 -7.84 3.72 11.67
C VAL A 189 -7.09 3.37 12.94
N ASN A 190 -6.11 4.23 13.27
CA ASN A 190 -5.30 4.20 14.48
C ASN A 190 -4.71 2.82 14.77
N ARG A 191 -4.03 2.23 13.78
CA ARG A 191 -3.39 0.92 13.88
C ARG A 191 -1.94 0.97 13.41
N GLU A 192 -1.04 0.43 14.22
CA GLU A 192 0.32 0.12 13.76
C GLU A 192 0.29 -1.08 12.83
N THR A 193 1.23 -1.11 11.92
CA THR A 193 1.38 -2.18 10.95
C THR A 193 2.77 -2.75 11.10
N PRO A 194 2.93 -3.88 11.81
CA PRO A 194 4.19 -4.58 11.90
C PRO A 194 4.74 -4.92 10.51
N TYR A 195 6.05 -5.16 10.43
CA TYR A 195 6.67 -5.57 9.18
C TYR A 195 6.04 -6.86 8.64
N HIS A 196 5.63 -6.82 7.38
CA HIS A 196 5.06 -7.96 6.69
C HIS A 196 5.16 -7.81 5.17
N ARG A 197 4.91 -8.91 4.46
CA ARG A 197 4.60 -8.94 3.02
C ARG A 197 3.17 -9.41 2.83
N ASP A 198 2.52 -8.88 1.80
CA ASP A 198 1.15 -9.26 1.48
C ASP A 198 1.09 -10.61 0.75
N PRO A 199 0.33 -11.59 1.28
CA PRO A 199 0.27 -12.91 0.67
C PRO A 199 -0.61 -12.98 -0.58
N GLY A 200 -1.57 -12.05 -0.73
CA GLY A 200 -2.75 -12.19 -1.60
C GLY A 200 -2.69 -11.56 -3.00
N ALA A 201 -1.57 -10.95 -3.38
CA ALA A 201 -1.42 -10.27 -4.67
C ALA A 201 -0.43 -11.00 -5.60
N SER A 202 -0.29 -10.58 -6.86
CA SER A 202 0.80 -11.03 -7.73
C SER A 202 2.06 -10.21 -7.42
N PRO A 203 3.29 -10.76 -7.54
CA PRO A 203 4.52 -9.99 -7.33
C PRO A 203 4.67 -8.73 -8.20
N SER A 204 3.96 -8.65 -9.32
CA SER A 204 3.99 -7.55 -10.28
C SER A 204 2.92 -6.47 -10.06
N VAL A 205 2.04 -6.65 -9.08
CA VAL A 205 0.88 -5.79 -8.85
C VAL A 205 1.12 -4.94 -7.63
N TYR A 206 0.82 -3.64 -7.74
CA TYR A 206 0.92 -2.70 -6.63
C TYR A 206 -0.30 -2.80 -5.73
N ASP A 207 -0.05 -2.72 -4.44
CA ASP A 207 -1.01 -2.25 -3.45
C ASP A 207 -0.89 -0.72 -3.37
N LEU A 208 -2.01 -0.03 -3.26
CA LEU A 208 -2.06 1.41 -3.04
C LEU A 208 -2.31 1.68 -1.55
N LEU A 209 -1.44 2.45 -0.92
CA LEU A 209 -1.61 2.93 0.45
C LEU A 209 -1.82 4.45 0.41
N VAL A 210 -2.95 4.92 0.93
CA VAL A 210 -3.27 6.35 1.04
C VAL A 210 -3.22 6.75 2.51
N SER A 211 -2.29 7.62 2.89
CA SER A 211 -2.19 8.16 4.25
C SER A 211 -3.16 9.32 4.44
N LEU A 212 -3.90 9.28 5.54
CA LEU A 212 -4.98 10.20 5.88
C LEU A 212 -4.98 10.45 7.41
N GLY A 213 -5.90 11.28 7.87
CA GLY A 213 -5.98 11.70 9.27
C GLY A 213 -5.30 13.05 9.51
N ARG A 214 -4.94 13.33 10.76
CA ARG A 214 -4.52 14.67 11.22
C ARG A 214 -3.39 14.60 12.22
N ALA A 215 -2.47 15.56 12.12
CA ALA A 215 -1.34 15.81 13.05
C ALA A 215 -0.30 14.69 13.23
N HIS A 216 -0.49 13.52 12.61
CA HIS A 216 0.44 12.40 12.73
C HIS A 216 1.70 12.57 11.88
N LYS A 217 2.80 11.96 12.35
CA LYS A 217 4.13 11.98 11.70
C LYS A 217 4.56 10.56 11.36
N ALA A 218 3.69 9.83 10.65
CA ALA A 218 3.95 8.44 10.33
C ALA A 218 5.15 8.30 9.40
N ILE A 219 5.86 7.19 9.54
CA ILE A 219 6.90 6.75 8.60
C ILE A 219 6.46 5.42 8.01
N LEU A 220 6.41 5.35 6.68
CA LEU A 220 6.29 4.08 5.96
C LEU A 220 7.70 3.55 5.75
N ASP A 221 8.02 2.52 6.51
CA ASP A 221 9.32 1.87 6.45
C ASP A 221 9.27 0.69 5.46
N ILE A 222 10.25 0.64 4.56
CA ILE A 222 10.42 -0.40 3.55
C ILE A 222 11.84 -0.95 3.70
N PRO A 223 12.09 -1.88 4.64
CA PRO A 223 13.46 -2.19 5.00
C PRO A 223 14.18 -3.03 3.95
N ASP A 224 13.47 -3.67 3.00
CA ASP A 224 14.09 -4.29 1.82
C ASP A 224 14.78 -3.28 0.89
N LEU A 225 14.36 -2.01 0.98
CA LEU A 225 14.98 -0.88 0.30
C LEU A 225 15.90 -0.07 1.26
N GLY A 226 15.91 -0.41 2.54
CA GLY A 226 16.53 0.41 3.59
C GLY A 226 16.03 1.85 3.55
N ALA A 227 14.73 2.04 3.27
CA ALA A 227 14.11 3.33 3.03
C ALA A 227 13.02 3.63 4.07
N GLN A 228 13.09 4.83 4.64
CA GLN A 228 12.10 5.36 5.58
C GLN A 228 11.39 6.54 4.93
N LEU A 229 10.16 6.33 4.46
CA LEU A 229 9.41 7.33 3.73
C LEU A 229 8.60 8.17 4.71
N ARG A 230 8.73 9.49 4.66
CA ARG A 230 7.85 10.40 5.39
C ARG A 230 6.43 10.15 4.92
N TYR A 231 5.51 9.80 5.81
CA TYR A 231 4.16 9.37 5.41
C TYR A 231 3.10 10.27 6.04
N PRO A 232 3.07 11.58 5.72
CA PRO A 232 2.07 12.51 6.24
C PRO A 232 0.70 12.27 5.56
N PRO A 233 -0.39 12.78 6.15
CA PRO A 233 -1.69 12.85 5.47
C PRO A 233 -1.58 13.42 4.05
N GLY A 234 -2.34 12.85 3.12
CA GLY A 234 -2.34 13.22 1.71
C GLY A 234 -1.31 12.47 0.84
N THR A 235 -0.53 11.55 1.43
CA THR A 235 0.45 10.74 0.69
C THR A 235 -0.20 9.54 0.03
N MET A 236 0.19 9.25 -1.21
CA MET A 236 -0.08 7.98 -1.87
C MET A 236 1.22 7.20 -2.08
N ALA A 237 1.23 5.94 -1.69
CA ALA A 237 2.34 5.02 -1.93
C ALA A 237 1.84 3.79 -2.68
N TYR A 238 2.35 3.56 -3.88
CA TYR A 238 2.15 2.31 -4.61
C TYR A 238 3.33 1.41 -4.31
N ILE A 239 3.10 0.26 -3.69
CA ILE A 239 4.17 -0.67 -3.32
C ILE A 239 3.85 -2.07 -3.84
N LEU A 240 4.87 -2.81 -4.23
CA LEU A 240 4.70 -4.24 -4.49
C LEU A 240 4.65 -4.99 -3.14
N GLY A 241 3.51 -4.96 -2.43
CA GLY A 241 3.38 -5.45 -1.05
C GLY A 241 3.75 -6.92 -0.86
N LYS A 242 3.62 -7.74 -1.91
CA LYS A 242 4.09 -9.14 -1.92
C LYS A 242 5.61 -9.29 -2.00
N VAL A 243 6.29 -8.32 -2.60
CA VAL A 243 7.75 -8.34 -2.82
C VAL A 243 8.45 -7.61 -1.68
N LEU A 244 8.00 -6.40 -1.38
CA LEU A 244 8.60 -5.50 -0.42
C LEU A 244 7.96 -5.69 0.94
N GLU A 245 8.77 -6.13 1.90
CA GLU A 245 8.36 -6.04 3.29
C GLU A 245 8.25 -4.57 3.69
N HIS A 246 7.16 -4.23 4.37
CA HIS A 246 6.84 -2.86 4.74
C HIS A 246 6.07 -2.81 6.06
N GLY A 247 6.07 -1.64 6.70
CA GLY A 247 5.34 -1.41 7.95
C GLY A 247 5.28 0.05 8.35
N VAL A 248 4.41 0.33 9.34
CA VAL A 248 4.33 1.61 10.05
C VAL A 248 4.28 1.28 11.53
N LEU A 249 5.42 1.44 12.21
CA LEU A 249 5.59 1.03 13.60
C LEU A 249 5.10 2.08 14.63
N GLY A 250 4.68 3.26 14.17
CA GLY A 250 4.21 4.34 15.02
C GLY A 250 4.08 5.64 14.23
N TRP A 251 3.43 6.63 14.82
CA TRP A 251 3.19 7.93 14.17
C TRP A 251 3.19 9.15 15.10
N GLY A 252 3.52 8.95 16.38
CA GLY A 252 3.46 10.01 17.39
C GLY A 252 2.02 10.42 17.67
N ASP A 253 1.77 11.73 17.66
CA ASP A 253 0.47 12.31 18.01
C ASP A 253 -0.57 12.19 16.89
N GLY A 254 -1.81 12.55 17.20
CA GLY A 254 -2.89 12.66 16.23
C GLY A 254 -3.51 11.33 15.83
N GLU A 255 -4.39 11.40 14.83
CA GLU A 255 -5.09 10.24 14.29
C GLU A 255 -4.52 9.86 12.93
N ARG A 256 -4.22 8.58 12.77
CA ARG A 256 -3.75 8.01 11.50
C ARG A 256 -4.87 7.20 10.87
N MET A 257 -5.19 7.53 9.63
CA MET A 257 -6.13 6.78 8.81
C MET A 257 -5.40 6.30 7.56
N VAL A 258 -5.76 5.11 7.09
CA VAL A 258 -5.25 4.57 5.83
C VAL A 258 -6.41 3.99 5.05
N ILE A 259 -6.45 4.29 3.76
CA ILE A 259 -7.19 3.47 2.80
C ILE A 259 -6.15 2.66 2.02
N ALA A 260 -6.19 1.35 2.20
CA ALA A 260 -5.33 0.41 1.48
C ALA A 260 -6.15 -0.28 0.39
N HIS A 261 -5.65 -0.29 -0.83
CA HIS A 261 -6.25 -0.98 -1.97
C HIS A 261 -5.34 -2.09 -2.42
N PHE A 262 -5.92 -3.26 -2.66
CA PHE A 262 -5.16 -4.47 -2.98
C PHE A 262 -5.86 -5.30 -4.04
N VAL A 263 -5.08 -6.11 -4.74
CA VAL A 263 -5.58 -7.05 -5.75
C VAL A 263 -5.55 -8.46 -5.18
N LYS A 264 -6.58 -9.26 -5.48
CA LYS A 264 -6.65 -10.68 -5.12
C LYS A 264 -6.29 -11.53 -6.34
N ASP A 265 -5.06 -12.00 -6.38
CA ASP A 265 -4.52 -12.77 -7.51
C ASP A 265 -5.34 -14.04 -7.80
N LYS A 266 -5.84 -14.73 -6.77
CA LYS A 266 -6.71 -15.91 -6.93
C LYS A 266 -8.05 -15.59 -7.59
N VAL A 267 -8.61 -14.40 -7.37
CA VAL A 267 -9.85 -13.98 -8.04
C VAL A 267 -9.60 -13.86 -9.54
N HIS A 268 -8.47 -13.26 -9.91
CA HIS A 268 -8.04 -13.18 -11.31
C HIS A 268 -7.77 -14.58 -11.90
N ASP A 269 -7.21 -15.52 -11.13
CA ASP A 269 -7.03 -16.91 -11.60
C ASP A 269 -8.36 -17.58 -11.94
N LYS A 270 -9.36 -17.43 -11.05
CA LYS A 270 -10.71 -17.97 -11.29
C LYS A 270 -11.35 -17.36 -12.53
N GLN A 271 -11.06 -16.09 -12.81
CA GLN A 271 -11.55 -15.37 -13.97
C GLN A 271 -10.75 -15.65 -15.25
N GLY A 272 -9.61 -16.34 -15.17
CA GLY A 272 -8.72 -16.53 -16.31
C GLY A 272 -7.99 -15.25 -16.74
N ILE A 273 -7.91 -14.24 -15.87
CA ILE A 273 -7.25 -12.96 -16.16
C ILE A 273 -5.74 -13.13 -16.04
N SER A 274 -5.03 -12.76 -17.10
CA SER A 274 -3.57 -12.80 -17.16
C SER A 274 -2.93 -11.87 -16.13
N ARG A 275 -1.77 -12.27 -15.60
CA ARG A 275 -1.04 -11.44 -14.64
C ARG A 275 -0.48 -10.18 -15.32
N PRO A 276 -0.67 -8.99 -14.72
CA PRO A 276 0.01 -7.78 -15.16
C PRO A 276 1.52 -7.99 -15.19
N LYS A 277 2.19 -7.40 -16.19
CA LYS A 277 3.65 -7.37 -16.22
C LYS A 277 4.16 -6.38 -15.18
N PHE A 278 5.41 -6.56 -14.76
CA PHE A 278 6.09 -5.52 -14.00
C PHE A 278 6.14 -4.23 -14.81
N VAL A 279 5.78 -3.13 -14.17
CA VAL A 279 5.98 -1.79 -14.74
C VAL A 279 7.48 -1.51 -14.83
N VAL A 280 7.95 -0.99 -15.98
CA VAL A 280 9.35 -0.68 -16.19
C VAL A 280 9.57 0.80 -16.48
N ALA A 281 10.62 1.39 -15.88
CA ALA A 281 10.90 2.82 -15.92
C ALA A 281 11.06 3.38 -17.35
N ARG A 282 11.55 2.57 -18.29
CA ARG A 282 11.67 2.96 -19.69
C ARG A 282 10.33 3.34 -20.35
N ASP A 283 9.22 2.80 -19.86
CA ASP A 283 7.88 3.07 -20.42
C ASP A 283 7.47 4.53 -20.16
N PHE A 284 8.04 5.17 -19.12
CA PHE A 284 7.83 6.58 -18.77
C PHE A 284 8.86 7.51 -19.43
N LEU A 285 10.09 7.03 -19.63
CA LEU A 285 11.16 7.81 -20.27
C LEU A 285 10.85 8.15 -21.74
N ILE A 286 10.08 7.31 -22.43
CA ILE A 286 9.65 7.58 -23.82
C ILE A 286 8.59 8.70 -23.87
N ARG A 287 7.82 8.89 -22.80
CA ARG A 287 6.72 9.88 -22.75
C ARG A 287 7.17 11.27 -22.33
N VAL A 288 8.33 11.39 -21.67
CA VAL A 288 8.92 12.67 -21.24
C VAL A 288 10.22 12.91 -22.02
N GLY A 289 10.09 13.20 -23.31
CA GLY A 289 11.15 13.79 -24.10
C GLY A 289 11.83 12.88 -25.12
N ALA A 290 11.37 13.01 -26.36
CA ALA A 290 12.26 13.29 -27.49
C ALA A 290 13.06 14.61 -27.27
N GLY A 291 13.69 14.76 -26.10
CA GLY A 291 14.21 16.01 -25.57
C GLY A 291 15.32 15.76 -24.55
N ARG A 292 16.52 15.48 -25.06
CA ARG A 292 17.85 15.60 -24.44
C ARG A 292 17.95 15.39 -22.91
N GLY A 293 18.26 14.14 -22.55
CA GLY A 293 19.43 13.78 -21.72
C GLY A 293 19.55 14.39 -20.32
N LEU A 294 18.86 13.81 -19.34
CA LEU A 294 19.29 13.84 -17.95
C LEU A 294 20.02 12.52 -17.63
N LYS A 295 21.31 12.62 -17.32
CA LYS A 295 22.11 11.45 -16.87
C LYS A 295 21.73 11.11 -15.42
N PRO A 296 21.55 9.82 -15.09
CA PRO A 296 21.30 9.39 -13.72
C PRO A 296 22.49 9.74 -12.82
N VAL A 297 22.19 10.32 -11.65
CA VAL A 297 23.19 10.65 -10.62
C VAL A 297 23.59 9.34 -9.92
N CYS A 298 24.73 8.79 -10.32
CA CYS A 298 25.42 7.76 -9.54
C CYS A 298 26.42 8.47 -8.61
N ARG A 299 26.16 8.48 -7.30
CA ARG A 299 27.13 8.97 -6.31
C ARG A 299 28.38 8.07 -6.36
N LYS A 300 29.46 8.56 -6.95
CA LYS A 300 30.78 7.92 -6.86
C LYS A 300 31.34 8.13 -5.46
N THR A 301 31.80 7.05 -4.84
CA THR A 301 32.59 7.07 -3.61
C THR A 301 33.91 7.83 -3.82
N PRO A 302 34.44 8.56 -2.80
CA PRO A 302 35.70 9.27 -2.95
C PRO A 302 36.86 8.28 -3.02
N ARG A 303 37.72 8.41 -4.02
CA ARG A 303 39.02 7.72 -4.07
C ARG A 303 39.94 8.29 -2.98
N LYS A 304 40.54 7.41 -2.18
CA LYS A 304 41.70 7.72 -1.33
C LYS A 304 42.86 8.16 -2.23
N ASN A 305 43.34 9.39 -2.08
CA ASN A 305 44.63 9.80 -2.62
C ASN A 305 45.73 9.45 -1.61
N GLY A 306 46.59 8.50 -1.99
CA GLY A 306 47.91 8.29 -1.39
C GLY A 306 48.98 8.70 -2.39
N GLY A 307 50.13 9.18 -1.88
CA GLY A 307 51.32 9.62 -2.65
C GLY A 307 51.59 11.11 -2.41
N VAL A 308 52.34 11.50 -1.37
CA VAL A 308 53.83 11.53 -1.28
C VAL A 308 54.44 12.39 -2.39
N GLY A 309 54.94 13.56 -1.99
CA GLY A 309 55.77 14.44 -2.80
C GLY A 309 56.64 15.30 -1.88
N GLU A 310 57.91 14.90 -1.75
CA GLU A 310 59.00 15.61 -1.07
C GLU A 310 59.13 17.05 -1.57
N VAL A 311 59.42 17.97 -0.64
CA VAL A 311 59.90 19.31 -0.94
C VAL A 311 61.34 19.40 -0.43
N ALA A 312 62.29 19.49 -1.36
CA ALA A 312 63.68 19.85 -1.07
C ALA A 312 63.81 21.38 -0.96
N PRO A 313 64.67 21.93 -0.09
CA PRO A 313 64.80 23.37 0.09
C PRO A 313 65.93 23.92 -0.79
N ARG A 314 65.72 25.10 -1.41
CA ARG A 314 66.82 25.98 -1.80
C ARG A 314 66.45 27.47 -1.67
N GLN A 315 67.26 28.09 -0.81
CA GLN A 315 67.77 29.47 -0.74
C GLN A 315 66.79 30.62 -0.58
#